data_AF-A0A7L5DNA5-F1
#
_entry.id   AF-A0A7L5DNA5-F1
#
_cell.length_a   1.000
_cell.length_b   1.000
_cell.length_c   1.000
_cell.angle_alpha   90.00
_cell.angle_beta   90.00
_cell.angle_gamma   90.00
#
_symmetry.space_group_name_H-M   'P 1'
#
loop_
_entity.id
_entity.type
_entity.pdbx_description
1 polymer ?
#
loop_
_entity_poly.entity_id
_entity_poly.type
_entity_poly.pdbx_seq_one_letter_code
_entity_poly.pdbx_strand_id
1 'polypeptide(L)' 'MKAVSIPPVAKAIQLYEQRTGFKIKIDKDFYQKVDINSKRFGLLLKGRLEPSFDEVKRVVTALNISVIDLL' A
#
# COMPACT_ATOMS: atom_id res chain seq x y z
N MET A 1 0.71 -5.90 25.29
CA MET A 1 1.05 -4.84 24.32
C MET A 1 0.32 -5.16 23.03
N LYS A 2 -0.64 -4.34 22.56
CA LYS A 2 -1.24 -4.57 21.23
C LYS A 2 -0.12 -4.42 20.20
N ALA A 3 0.19 -5.48 19.45
CA ALA A 3 1.08 -5.36 18.31
C ALA A 3 0.57 -4.22 17.43
N VAL A 4 1.38 -3.20 17.19
CA VAL A 4 1.03 -2.14 16.25
C VAL A 4 1.14 -2.77 14.87
N SER A 5 0.06 -3.43 14.44
CA SER A 5 -0.03 -4.05 13.13
C SER A 5 0.05 -2.95 12.09
N ILE A 6 1.14 -2.92 11.33
CA ILE A 6 1.30 -1.98 10.22
C ILE A 6 0.21 -2.31 9.20
N PRO A 7 -0.58 -1.32 8.74
CA PRO A 7 -1.62 -1.56 7.74
C PRO A 7 -1.02 -2.20 6.47
N PRO A 8 -1.71 -3.14 5.81
CA PRO A 8 -1.16 -3.85 4.65
C PRO A 8 -0.64 -2.93 3.54
N VAL A 9 -1.37 -1.84 3.26
CA VAL A 9 -0.96 -0.84 2.25
C VAL A 9 0.29 -0.07 2.69
N ALA A 10 0.41 0.24 3.98
CA ALA A 10 1.60 0.90 4.51
C ALA A 10 2.81 -0.04 4.50
N LYS A 11 2.61 -1.33 4.83
CA LYS A 11 3.64 -2.37 4.72
C LYS A 11 4.12 -2.53 3.28
N ALA A 12 3.22 -2.51 2.30
CA ALA A 12 3.57 -2.59 0.87
C ALA A 12 4.50 -1.43 0.43
N ILE A 13 4.20 -0.21 0.86
CA ILE A 13 5.06 0.95 0.58
C ILE A 13 6.42 0.78 1.25
N GLN A 14 6.46 0.43 2.53
CA GLN A 14 7.73 0.26 3.25
C GLN A 14 8.62 -0.78 2.58
N LEU A 15 8.04 -1.92 2.17
CA LEU A 15 8.78 -2.96 1.45
C LEU A 15 9.31 -2.47 0.10
N TYR A 16 8.51 -1.69 -0.63
CA TYR A 16 8.96 -1.07 -1.89
C TYR A 16 10.18 -0.17 -1.66
N GLU A 17 10.08 0.74 -0.69
CA GLU A 17 11.14 1.71 -0.40
C GLU A 17 12.41 1.02 0.13
N GLN A 18 12.26 -0.02 0.94
CA GLN A 18 13.40 -0.82 1.42
C GLN A 18 14.09 -1.60 0.31
N ARG A 19 13.33 -2.20 -0.63
CA ARG A 19 13.89 -2.98 -1.74
C ARG A 19 14.56 -2.12 -2.79
N THR A 20 13.98 -0.96 -3.09
CA THR A 20 14.46 -0.08 -4.16
C THR A 20 15.45 0.97 -3.66
N GLY A 21 15.43 1.30 -2.36
CA GLY A 21 16.17 2.42 -1.80
C GLY A 21 15.59 3.79 -2.17
N PHE A 22 14.47 3.83 -2.90
CA PHE A 22 13.82 5.05 -3.36
C PHE A 22 12.50 5.27 -2.64
N LYS A 23 12.20 6.53 -2.30
CA LYS A 23 10.88 6.90 -1.81
C LYS A 23 9.86 6.79 -2.92
N ILE A 24 8.72 6.19 -2.62
CA ILE A 24 7.64 6.10 -3.61
C ILE A 24 7.04 7.49 -3.85
N LYS A 25 6.81 7.82 -5.12
CA LYS A 25 6.02 8.99 -5.50
C LYS A 25 4.55 8.60 -5.64
N ILE A 26 3.73 9.04 -4.69
CA ILE A 26 2.29 8.75 -4.64
C ILE A 26 1.52 9.95 -5.20
N ASP A 27 1.48 10.04 -6.53
CA ASP A 27 0.82 11.12 -7.26
C ASP A 27 -0.46 10.65 -7.97
N LYS A 28 -1.03 11.53 -8.80
CA LYS A 28 -2.27 11.27 -9.52
C LYS A 28 -2.18 10.02 -10.39
N ASP A 29 -1.04 9.81 -11.04
CA ASP A 29 -0.83 8.68 -11.95
C ASP A 29 -0.75 7.37 -11.18
N PHE A 30 -0.12 7.38 -9.99
CA PHE A 30 -0.16 6.24 -9.07
C PHE A 30 -1.59 5.86 -8.67
N TYR A 31 -2.40 6.85 -8.27
CA TYR A 31 -3.79 6.61 -7.88
C TYR A 31 -4.63 6.04 -9.03
N GLN A 32 -4.38 6.49 -10.26
CA GLN A 32 -5.01 5.93 -11.46
C GLN A 32 -4.56 4.48 -11.72
N LYS A 33 -3.26 4.20 -11.60
CA LYS A 33 -2.71 2.84 -11.79
C LYS A 33 -3.27 1.82 -10.80
N VAL A 34 -3.48 2.24 -9.55
CA VAL A 34 -4.02 1.39 -8.48
C VAL A 34 -5.55 1.36 -8.49
N ASP A 35 -6.20 2.22 -9.29
CA ASP A 35 -7.65 2.42 -9.32
C ASP A 35 -8.22 2.69 -7.91
N ILE A 36 -7.65 3.70 -7.25
CA ILE A 36 -8.06 4.10 -5.89
C ILE A 36 -8.08 5.61 -5.72
N ASN A 37 -9.08 6.12 -5.02
CA ASN A 37 -9.13 7.54 -4.66
C ASN A 37 -8.06 7.90 -3.62
N SER A 38 -7.42 9.05 -3.77
CA SER A 38 -6.37 9.56 -2.86
C SER A 38 -6.80 9.64 -1.39
N LYS A 39 -8.04 10.08 -1.11
CA LYS A 39 -8.59 10.11 0.26
C LYS A 39 -8.68 8.71 0.84
N ARG A 40 -9.19 7.75 0.07
CA ARG A 40 -9.34 6.36 0.51
C ARG A 40 -7.98 5.73 0.77
N PHE A 41 -7.04 5.91 -0.15
CA PHE A 41 -5.67 5.45 0.01
C PHE A 41 -5.02 6.01 1.28
N GLY A 42 -5.19 7.31 1.58
CA GLY A 42 -4.70 7.92 2.81
C GLY A 42 -5.32 7.34 4.08
N LEU A 43 -6.58 6.89 4.05
CA LEU A 43 -7.22 6.21 5.18
C LEU A 43 -6.68 4.79 5.36
N LEU A 44 -6.42 4.06 4.27
CA LEU A 44 -5.80 2.74 4.29
C LEU A 44 -4.38 2.79 4.85
N LEU A 45 -3.58 3.78 4.45
CA LEU A 45 -2.24 3.98 5.00
C LEU A 45 -2.22 4.22 6.50
N LYS A 46 -3.22 4.95 7.01
CA LYS A 46 -3.36 5.25 8.43
C LYS A 46 -3.99 4.10 9.23
N GLY A 47 -4.38 3.00 8.58
CA GLY A 47 -5.08 1.89 9.22
C GLY A 47 -6.47 2.25 9.73
N ARG A 48 -7.08 3.31 9.19
CA ARG A 48 -8.45 3.74 9.55
C ARG A 48 -9.53 3.02 8.76
N LEU A 49 -9.14 2.39 7.66
CA LEU A 49 -9.98 1.53 6.84
C LEU A 49 -9.24 0.22 6.57
N GLU A 50 -9.99 -0.86 6.49
CA GLU A 50 -9.48 -2.14 6.00
C GLU A 50 -9.52 -2.16 4.46
N PRO A 51 -8.41 -2.50 3.80
CA PRO A 51 -8.39 -2.65 2.36
C PRO A 51 -9.14 -3.92 1.95
N SER A 52 -9.84 -3.88 0.82
CA SER A 52 -10.31 -5.12 0.20
C SER A 52 -9.13 -5.91 -0.38
N PHE A 53 -9.32 -7.21 -0.61
CA PHE A 53 -8.31 -8.05 -1.25
C PHE A 53 -7.87 -7.48 -2.61
N ASP A 54 -8.81 -6.99 -3.42
CA ASP A 54 -8.52 -6.41 -4.74
C ASP A 54 -7.71 -5.12 -4.64
N GLU A 55 -7.95 -4.29 -3.62
CA GLU A 55 -7.17 -3.08 -3.37
C GLU A 55 -5.73 -3.42 -3.01
N VAL A 56 -5.54 -4.39 -2.11
CA VAL A 56 -4.20 -4.87 -1.76
C VAL A 56 -3.49 -5.40 -3.02
N LYS A 57 -4.18 -6.22 -3.81
CA LYS A 57 -3.64 -6.80 -5.05
C LYS A 57 -3.21 -5.71 -6.02
N ARG A 58 -4.04 -4.71 -6.29
CA ARG A 58 -3.70 -3.59 -7.19
C ARG A 58 -2.52 -2.77 -6.69
N VAL A 59 -2.44 -2.50 -5.39
CA VAL A 59 -1.29 -1.81 -4.79
C VAL A 59 -0.01 -2.60 -5.01
N VAL A 60 0.03 -3.88 -4.63
CA VAL A 60 1.26 -4.66 -4.77
C VAL A 60 1.65 -4.90 -6.23
N THR A 61 0.68 -5.08 -7.13
CA THR A 61 0.95 -5.15 -8.57
C THR A 61 1.53 -3.82 -9.09
N ALA A 62 1.01 -2.68 -8.65
CA ALA A 62 1.54 -1.38 -9.06
C ALA A 62 2.97 -1.14 -8.56
N LEU A 63 3.32 -1.70 -7.40
CA LEU A 63 4.64 -1.64 -6.76
C LEU A 63 5.59 -2.77 -7.17
N ASN A 64 5.11 -3.74 -7.96
CA ASN A 64 5.85 -4.94 -8.33
C ASN A 64 6.34 -5.75 -7.09
N ILE A 65 5.45 -5.94 -6.11
CA ILE A 65 5.67 -6.69 -4.87
C ILE A 65 4.73 -7.89 -4.83
N SER A 66 5.12 -8.97 -4.13
CA SER A 66 4.26 -10.13 -3.94
C SER A 66 3.24 -9.89 -2.82
N VAL A 67 1.98 -10.31 -3.00
CA VAL A 67 0.96 -10.29 -1.93
C VAL A 67 1.43 -11.08 -0.70
N ILE A 68 2.22 -12.15 -0.92
CA ILE A 68 2.77 -12.99 0.14
C ILE A 68 3.65 -12.18 1.11
N ASP A 69 4.32 -11.13 0.61
CA ASP A 69 5.16 -10.26 1.44
C ASP A 69 4.33 -9.39 2.42
N LEU A 70 2.99 -9.33 2.24
CA LEU A 70 2.09 -8.56 3.10
C LEU A 70 1.46 -9.37 4.22
N LEU A 71 1.40 -10.69 4.11
CA LEU A 71 0.99 -11.61 5.17
C LEU A 71 2.02 -11.60 6.33
#